data_AF-A0A1T5ALU7-F1
#
_entry.id   AF-A0A1T5ALU7-F1
#
_cell.length_a   1.000
_cell.length_b   1.000
_cell.length_c   1.000
_cell.angle_alpha   90.00
_cell.angle_beta   90.00
_cell.angle_gamma   90.00
#
_symmetry.space_group_name_H-M   'P 1'
#
loop_
_entity.id
_entity.type
_entity.pdbx_description
1 polymer ?
#
loop_
_entity_poly.entity_id
_entity_poly.type
_entity_poly.pdbx_seq_one_letter_code
_entity_poly.pdbx_strand_id
1 'polypeptide(L)'
;MKVTIPYGLHKPSYKVFHIDELDKSARRSKDYVCVGCNTQLSVCFGYRNRKHFKHAPGRDCSGGLETALHLFGKRIIVENNRIKIPTLGWISYSAPLAEEYLDTKKPDVTTTYDDKPLYFEIRVTNPADDEKKEFYQKGMHRCIEIDLRNYKEKPFEEIKNDILGNNLIKEIIYWDTPDNRLPILEAPPSPTFKKESFLKKHWRKIAVAIIALGTLAYKVWADRKKCW
;
A
#
# COMPACT_ATOMS: atom_id res chain seq x y z
N MET A 1 -1.78 -11.98 34.73
CA MET A 1 -1.24 -12.93 33.72
C MET A 1 0.01 -12.30 33.13
N LYS A 2 1.08 -13.08 32.92
CA LYS A 2 2.31 -12.55 32.33
C LYS A 2 2.09 -12.38 30.84
N VAL A 3 2.12 -11.14 30.35
CA VAL A 3 1.97 -10.84 28.92
C VAL A 3 3.12 -11.49 28.16
N THR A 4 2.82 -12.49 27.33
CA THR A 4 3.78 -13.11 26.42
C THR A 4 3.83 -12.28 25.14
N ILE A 5 5.03 -11.88 24.71
CA ILE A 5 5.22 -11.09 23.48
C ILE A 5 5.45 -12.09 22.33
N PRO A 6 4.50 -12.28 21.40
CA PRO A 6 4.64 -13.27 20.34
C PRO A 6 5.43 -12.75 19.14
N TYR A 7 5.57 -11.42 19.00
CA TYR A 7 6.16 -10.79 17.82
C TYR A 7 7.43 -10.01 18.16
N GLY A 8 8.37 -9.98 17.20
CA GLY A 8 9.56 -9.15 17.25
C GLY A 8 9.89 -8.58 15.88
N LEU A 9 10.27 -7.30 15.82
CA LEU A 9 10.79 -6.67 14.62
C LEU A 9 12.26 -7.03 14.46
N HIS A 10 12.60 -7.71 13.37
CA HIS A 10 13.98 -8.02 13.01
C HIS A 10 14.63 -6.81 12.32
N LYS A 11 15.57 -6.15 13.01
CA LYS A 11 16.22 -4.92 12.56
C LYS A 11 16.86 -4.99 11.18
N PRO A 12 17.66 -6.02 10.83
CA PRO A 12 18.32 -6.07 9.52
C PRO A 12 17.36 -6.10 8.34
N SER A 13 16.24 -6.82 8.48
CA SER A 13 15.27 -6.98 7.39
C SER A 13 14.08 -6.02 7.48
N TYR A 14 13.93 -5.30 8.59
CA TYR A 14 12.75 -4.48 8.93
C TYR A 14 11.42 -5.25 8.85
N LYS A 15 11.45 -6.57 9.11
CA LYS A 15 10.27 -7.44 9.08
C LYS A 15 9.87 -7.88 10.47
N VAL A 16 8.57 -7.95 10.72
CA VAL A 16 8.03 -8.53 11.95
C VAL A 16 7.96 -10.04 11.81
N PHE A 17 8.45 -10.76 12.81
CA PHE A 17 8.39 -12.22 12.91
C PHE A 17 7.55 -12.63 14.11
N HIS A 18 6.73 -13.66 13.93
CA HIS A 18 6.15 -14.41 15.02
C HIS A 18 7.22 -15.36 15.60
N ILE A 19 7.23 -15.54 16.91
CA ILE A 19 8.23 -16.35 17.61
C ILE A 19 8.27 -17.81 17.14
N ASP A 20 7.14 -18.34 16.68
CA ASP A 20 7.05 -19.70 16.17
C ASP A 20 7.83 -19.92 14.87
N GLU A 21 8.07 -18.86 14.10
CA GLU A 21 8.89 -18.90 12.87
C GLU A 21 10.38 -19.09 13.17
N LEU A 22 10.81 -18.76 14.40
CA LEU A 22 12.21 -18.78 14.77
C LEU A 22 12.66 -20.18 15.23
N ASP A 23 13.87 -20.54 14.83
CA ASP A 23 14.57 -21.71 15.36
C ASP A 23 15.50 -21.34 16.54
N LYS A 24 16.07 -22.36 17.20
CA LYS A 24 16.88 -22.19 18.42
C LYS A 24 18.12 -21.30 18.24
N SER A 25 18.63 -21.13 17.02
CA SER A 25 19.76 -20.24 16.69
C SER A 25 19.45 -18.78 17.04
N ALA A 26 18.19 -18.37 16.93
CA ALA A 26 17.74 -17.01 17.23
C ALA A 26 17.92 -16.61 18.72
N ARG A 27 18.14 -17.56 19.64
CA ARG A 27 18.45 -17.28 21.06
C ARG A 27 19.62 -16.32 21.26
N ARG A 28 20.61 -16.36 20.35
CA ARG A 28 21.82 -15.54 20.45
C ARG A 28 21.69 -14.22 19.68
N SER A 29 20.63 -14.05 18.89
CA SER A 29 20.41 -12.83 18.12
C SER A 29 20.09 -11.66 19.05
N LYS A 30 20.62 -10.50 18.69
CA LYS A 30 20.33 -9.20 19.30
C LYS A 30 19.54 -8.29 18.36
N ASP A 31 19.03 -8.86 17.28
CA ASP A 31 18.47 -8.13 16.14
C ASP A 31 16.98 -7.86 16.29
N TYR A 32 16.33 -8.47 17.30
CA TYR A 32 14.90 -8.32 17.53
C TYR A 32 14.62 -7.16 18.49
N VAL A 33 13.67 -6.30 18.11
CA VAL A 33 13.16 -5.21 18.95
C VAL A 33 11.65 -5.24 19.06
N CYS A 34 11.13 -4.66 20.14
CA CYS A 34 9.71 -4.49 20.34
C CYS A 34 9.17 -3.40 19.41
N VAL A 35 8.06 -3.67 18.72
CA VAL A 35 7.38 -2.69 17.85
C VAL A 35 6.80 -1.52 18.65
N GLY A 36 6.43 -1.74 19.92
CA GLY A 36 5.80 -0.72 20.75
C GLY A 36 6.78 0.27 21.38
N CYS A 37 7.89 -0.22 21.94
CA CYS A 37 8.84 0.62 22.68
C CYS A 37 10.23 0.72 22.02
N ASN A 38 10.46 0.05 20.89
CA ASN A 38 11.73 -0.02 20.17
C ASN A 38 12.93 -0.54 20.98
N THR A 39 12.71 -1.11 22.17
CA THR A 39 13.78 -1.70 22.98
C THR A 39 14.09 -3.13 22.53
N GLN A 40 15.32 -3.58 22.82
CA GLN A 40 15.79 -4.91 22.43
C GLN A 40 15.01 -6.03 23.13
N LEU A 41 14.64 -7.04 22.35
CA LEU A 41 13.99 -8.26 22.81
C LEU A 41 14.98 -9.42 22.89
N SER A 42 14.81 -10.25 23.91
CA SER A 42 15.46 -11.56 24.02
C SER A 42 14.52 -12.65 23.54
N VAL A 43 15.04 -13.59 22.76
CA VAL A 43 14.28 -14.74 22.24
C VAL A 43 14.28 -15.87 23.26
N CYS A 44 13.11 -16.22 23.79
CA CYS A 44 12.95 -17.23 24.83
C CYS A 44 12.27 -18.49 24.27
N PHE A 45 13.04 -19.57 24.14
CA PHE A 45 12.49 -20.91 23.92
C PHE A 45 12.49 -21.67 25.25
N GLY A 46 11.33 -21.85 25.86
CA GLY A 46 11.20 -22.69 27.04
C GLY A 46 11.23 -24.17 26.68
N TYR A 47 11.75 -25.02 27.57
CA TYR A 47 11.59 -26.48 27.47
C TYR A 47 10.14 -26.92 27.80
N ARG A 48 9.45 -26.17 28.68
CA ARG A 48 8.03 -26.35 29.06
C ARG A 48 7.13 -25.12 28.83
N ASN A 49 7.72 -23.98 28.47
CA ASN A 49 6.98 -22.72 28.25
C ASN A 49 6.80 -22.47 26.76
N ARG A 50 5.66 -21.87 26.39
CA ARG A 50 5.42 -21.35 25.03
C ARG A 50 6.59 -20.43 24.63
N LYS A 51 7.05 -20.55 23.38
CA LYS A 51 8.08 -19.67 22.84
C LYS A 51 7.57 -18.22 22.95
N HIS A 52 8.42 -17.28 23.35
CA HIS A 52 8.06 -15.87 23.37
C HIS A 52 9.29 -14.96 23.24
N PHE A 53 9.06 -13.70 22.91
CA PHE A 53 10.02 -12.63 23.13
C PHE A 53 9.86 -12.04 24.54
N LYS A 54 10.94 -11.44 25.05
CA LYS A 54 10.95 -10.83 26.39
C LYS A 54 11.79 -9.55 26.42
N HIS A 55 11.33 -8.54 27.12
CA HIS A 55 12.12 -7.38 27.50
C HIS A 55 13.19 -7.71 28.55
N ALA A 56 14.19 -6.83 28.66
CA ALA A 56 15.02 -6.78 29.85
C ALA A 56 14.16 -6.52 31.10
N PRO A 57 14.52 -7.06 32.29
CA PRO A 57 13.80 -6.77 33.53
C PRO A 57 13.61 -5.26 33.75
N GLY A 58 12.41 -4.84 34.12
CA GLY A 58 12.08 -3.42 34.37
C GLY A 58 11.88 -2.57 33.10
N ARG A 59 11.87 -3.19 31.90
CA ARG A 59 11.60 -2.52 30.61
C ARG A 59 10.31 -3.03 29.95
N ASP A 60 9.41 -3.61 30.73
CA ASP A 60 8.13 -4.09 30.21
C ASP A 60 7.32 -2.91 29.66
N CYS A 61 6.72 -3.10 28.49
CA CYS A 61 5.80 -2.14 27.89
C CYS A 61 4.42 -2.77 27.73
N SER A 62 3.38 -1.95 27.83
CA SER A 62 1.99 -2.34 27.63
C SER A 62 1.62 -2.52 26.14
N GLY A 63 2.44 -2.02 25.22
CA GLY A 63 2.01 -1.72 23.86
C GLY A 63 2.75 -2.46 22.74
N GLY A 64 2.22 -2.30 21.53
CA GLY A 64 2.85 -2.71 20.27
C GLY A 64 2.38 -4.04 19.70
N LEU A 65 1.54 -4.80 20.43
CA LEU A 65 1.03 -6.09 19.94
C LEU A 65 0.13 -5.93 18.72
N GLU A 66 -0.76 -4.92 18.75
CA GLU A 66 -1.68 -4.63 17.65
C GLU A 66 -0.92 -4.19 16.41
N THR A 67 0.00 -3.24 16.58
CA THR A 67 0.89 -2.79 15.51
C THR A 67 1.74 -3.93 14.96
N ALA A 68 2.27 -4.80 15.82
CA ALA A 68 3.05 -5.95 15.38
C ALA A 68 2.21 -6.94 14.56
N LEU A 69 0.98 -7.24 15.00
CA LEU A 69 0.05 -8.09 14.27
C LEU A 69 -0.37 -7.48 12.92
N HIS A 70 -0.56 -6.15 12.88
CA HIS A 70 -0.85 -5.41 11.65
C HIS A 70 0.28 -5.55 10.63
N LEU A 71 1.51 -5.23 11.05
CA LEU A 71 2.72 -5.36 10.21
C LEU A 71 2.98 -6.81 9.79
N PHE A 72 2.72 -7.76 10.69
CA PHE A 72 2.83 -9.18 10.39
C PHE A 72 1.84 -9.61 9.32
N GLY A 73 0.58 -9.17 9.41
CA GLY A 73 -0.42 -9.43 8.37
C GLY A 73 -0.01 -8.86 7.01
N LYS A 74 0.52 -7.62 6.97
CA LYS A 74 1.03 -7.01 5.73
C LYS A 74 2.10 -7.88 5.08
N ARG A 75 3.07 -8.31 5.90
CA ARG A 75 4.16 -9.18 5.46
C ARG A 75 3.61 -10.48 4.83
N ILE A 76 2.62 -11.13 5.44
CA ILE A 76 2.04 -12.35 4.89
C ILE A 76 1.46 -12.11 3.50
N ILE A 77 0.73 -11.01 3.27
CA ILE A 77 0.20 -10.70 1.93
C ILE A 77 1.35 -10.41 0.96
N VAL A 78 2.36 -9.63 1.36
CA VAL A 78 3.49 -9.28 0.49
C VAL A 78 4.35 -10.49 0.10
N GLU A 79 4.55 -11.44 1.01
CA GLU A 79 5.37 -12.64 0.78
C GLU A 79 4.62 -13.77 0.06
N ASN A 80 3.34 -13.59 -0.25
CA ASN A 80 2.52 -14.56 -0.97
C ASN A 80 1.96 -13.92 -2.25
N ASN A 81 1.36 -14.74 -3.10
CA ASN A 81 0.79 -14.33 -4.38
C ASN A 81 -0.62 -14.90 -4.64
N ARG A 82 -1.19 -15.56 -3.64
CA ARG A 82 -2.52 -16.21 -3.71
C ARG A 82 -3.27 -16.01 -2.42
N ILE A 83 -4.56 -15.74 -2.54
CA ILE A 83 -5.45 -15.55 -1.40
C ILE A 83 -6.87 -15.99 -1.78
N LYS A 84 -7.60 -16.56 -0.81
CA LYS A 84 -9.01 -16.90 -0.96
C LYS A 84 -9.86 -15.71 -0.54
N ILE A 85 -10.74 -15.28 -1.45
CA ILE A 85 -11.65 -14.15 -1.25
C ILE A 85 -13.09 -14.68 -1.17
N PRO A 86 -13.96 -14.12 -0.30
CA PRO A 86 -15.39 -14.41 -0.31
C PRO A 86 -15.97 -14.29 -1.72
N THR A 87 -16.91 -15.16 -2.08
CA THR A 87 -17.61 -15.25 -3.39
C THR A 87 -16.76 -15.46 -4.65
N LEU A 88 -15.46 -15.14 -4.65
CA LEU A 88 -14.55 -15.28 -5.79
C LEU A 88 -13.66 -16.54 -5.73
N GLY A 89 -13.48 -17.11 -4.54
CA GLY A 89 -12.60 -18.25 -4.35
C GLY A 89 -11.12 -17.87 -4.34
N TRP A 90 -10.24 -18.76 -4.80
CA TRP A 90 -8.80 -18.51 -4.84
C TRP A 90 -8.43 -17.62 -6.03
N ILE A 91 -7.85 -16.46 -5.74
CA ILE A 91 -7.26 -15.58 -6.75
C ILE A 91 -5.74 -15.61 -6.65
N SER A 92 -5.07 -15.24 -7.75
CA SER A 92 -3.63 -14.97 -7.76
C SER A 92 -3.42 -13.50 -8.07
N TYR A 93 -2.54 -12.83 -7.33
CA TYR A 93 -2.17 -11.43 -7.53
C TYR A 93 -0.66 -11.30 -7.73
N SER A 94 -0.23 -10.16 -8.28
CA SER A 94 1.16 -9.84 -8.56
C SER A 94 1.54 -8.47 -8.01
N ALA A 95 2.84 -8.17 -8.07
CA ALA A 95 3.44 -6.89 -7.66
C ALA A 95 2.93 -6.36 -6.30
N PRO A 96 3.01 -7.16 -5.21
CA PRO A 96 2.61 -6.68 -3.91
C PRO A 96 3.58 -5.62 -3.40
N LEU A 97 3.04 -4.44 -3.09
CA LEU A 97 3.75 -3.29 -2.54
C LEU A 97 3.07 -2.90 -1.25
N ALA A 98 3.80 -2.96 -0.14
CA ALA A 98 3.32 -2.38 1.10
C ALA A 98 3.44 -0.86 0.99
N GLU A 99 2.45 -0.15 1.53
CA GLU A 99 2.61 1.26 1.86
C GLU A 99 2.76 2.26 0.69
N GLU A 100 2.09 2.03 -0.44
CA GLU A 100 1.94 3.04 -1.49
C GLU A 100 0.73 3.95 -1.26
N TYR A 101 0.84 5.24 -1.62
CA TYR A 101 -0.29 6.17 -1.53
C TYR A 101 -1.25 5.99 -2.71
N LEU A 102 -2.54 5.89 -2.41
CA LEU A 102 -3.66 5.98 -3.33
C LEU A 102 -4.42 7.28 -3.06
N ASP A 103 -4.15 8.28 -3.88
CA ASP A 103 -4.68 9.65 -3.71
C ASP A 103 -4.40 10.18 -2.28
N THR A 104 -5.43 10.29 -1.44
CA THR A 104 -5.32 10.79 -0.06
C THR A 104 -5.15 9.70 1.00
N LYS A 105 -5.28 8.42 0.63
CA LYS A 105 -5.23 7.29 1.57
C LYS A 105 -4.04 6.38 1.25
N LYS A 106 -3.56 5.65 2.26
CA LYS A 106 -2.43 4.73 2.13
C LYS A 106 -2.93 3.32 2.46
N PRO A 107 -3.30 2.52 1.44
CA PRO A 107 -3.59 1.11 1.61
C PRO A 107 -2.49 0.38 2.38
N ASP A 108 -2.87 -0.66 3.13
CA ASP A 108 -1.88 -1.46 3.85
C ASP A 108 -1.01 -2.27 2.89
N VAL A 109 -1.63 -2.86 1.86
CA VAL A 109 -0.94 -3.52 0.75
C VAL A 109 -1.68 -3.22 -0.55
N THR A 110 -0.93 -2.83 -1.58
CA THR A 110 -1.38 -2.69 -2.97
C THR A 110 -0.85 -3.86 -3.76
N THR A 111 -1.70 -4.50 -4.57
CA THR A 111 -1.32 -5.58 -5.48
C THR A 111 -2.00 -5.37 -6.84
N THR A 112 -1.70 -6.25 -7.80
CA THR A 112 -2.38 -6.29 -9.10
C THR A 112 -3.15 -7.59 -9.27
N TYR A 113 -4.42 -7.51 -9.66
CA TYR A 113 -5.28 -8.62 -10.01
C TYR A 113 -6.08 -8.27 -11.27
N ASP A 114 -5.98 -9.10 -12.31
CA ASP A 114 -6.67 -8.89 -13.60
C ASP A 114 -6.33 -7.51 -14.20
N ASP A 115 -5.02 -7.22 -14.28
CA ASP A 115 -4.42 -5.96 -14.75
C ASP A 115 -4.94 -4.67 -14.08
N LYS A 116 -5.60 -4.82 -12.93
CA LYS A 116 -6.15 -3.73 -12.13
C LYS A 116 -5.60 -3.76 -10.71
N PRO A 117 -5.49 -2.59 -10.06
CA PRO A 117 -5.12 -2.54 -8.66
C PRO A 117 -6.11 -3.28 -7.77
N LEU A 118 -5.57 -3.98 -6.77
CA LEU A 118 -6.29 -4.60 -5.67
C LEU A 118 -5.65 -4.16 -4.36
N TYR A 119 -6.46 -3.61 -3.46
CA TYR A 119 -6.01 -3.07 -2.19
C TYR A 119 -6.42 -3.99 -1.05
N PHE A 120 -5.56 -4.10 -0.05
CA PHE A 120 -5.86 -4.79 1.21
C PHE A 120 -5.75 -3.81 2.37
N GLU A 121 -6.69 -3.93 3.31
CA GLU A 121 -6.69 -3.26 4.60
C GLU A 121 -6.66 -4.33 5.69
N ILE A 122 -5.88 -4.11 6.74
CA ILE A 122 -5.76 -5.05 7.86
C ILE A 122 -6.24 -4.37 9.13
N ARG A 123 -7.32 -4.91 9.70
CA ARG A 123 -7.92 -4.37 10.92
C ARG A 123 -7.44 -5.13 12.16
N VAL A 124 -6.93 -4.40 13.15
CA VAL A 124 -6.51 -4.98 14.44
C VAL A 124 -7.17 -4.29 15.66
N THR A 125 -7.58 -3.02 15.55
CA THR A 125 -8.26 -2.24 16.60
C THR A 125 -9.75 -2.01 16.28
N ASN A 126 -10.55 -1.64 17.29
CA ASN A 126 -11.96 -1.25 17.11
C ASN A 126 -12.10 0.04 16.26
N PRO A 127 -13.24 0.26 15.57
CA PRO A 127 -13.27 1.07 14.35
C PRO A 127 -13.23 2.60 14.57
N ALA A 128 -12.40 3.23 13.72
CA ALA A 128 -12.65 4.52 13.07
C ALA A 128 -12.68 4.29 11.53
N ASP A 129 -13.20 3.13 11.10
CA ASP A 129 -13.01 2.54 9.76
C ASP A 129 -13.94 3.09 8.67
N ASP A 130 -14.98 3.84 9.03
CA ASP A 130 -16.06 4.21 8.09
C ASP A 130 -15.55 5.11 6.94
N GLU A 131 -14.63 6.03 7.22
CA GLU A 131 -14.08 6.94 6.21
C GLU A 131 -13.27 6.19 5.13
N LYS A 132 -12.51 5.16 5.52
CA LYS A 132 -11.74 4.35 4.58
C LYS A 132 -12.66 3.53 3.68
N LYS A 133 -13.68 2.90 4.28
CA LYS A 133 -14.65 2.12 3.51
C LYS A 133 -15.37 2.98 2.47
N GLU A 134 -15.81 4.17 2.87
CA GLU A 134 -16.40 5.14 1.94
C GLU A 134 -15.46 5.55 0.81
N PHE A 135 -14.17 5.79 1.11
CA PHE A 135 -13.18 6.14 0.10
C PHE A 135 -13.05 5.07 -0.98
N TYR A 136 -12.89 3.80 -0.58
CA TYR A 136 -12.76 2.70 -1.54
C TYR A 136 -14.04 2.48 -2.35
N GLN A 137 -15.21 2.64 -1.73
CA GLN A 137 -16.50 2.50 -2.41
C GLN A 137 -16.76 3.64 -3.40
N LYS A 138 -16.60 4.90 -2.98
CA LYS A 138 -16.80 6.09 -3.83
C LYS A 138 -15.77 6.16 -4.97
N GLY A 139 -14.53 5.77 -4.69
CA GLY A 139 -13.45 5.69 -5.69
C GLY A 139 -13.49 4.46 -6.59
N MET A 140 -14.42 3.53 -6.35
CA MET A 140 -14.53 2.26 -7.10
C MET A 140 -13.21 1.47 -7.10
N HIS A 141 -12.53 1.47 -5.96
CA HIS A 141 -11.23 0.84 -5.77
C HIS A 141 -11.41 -0.55 -5.15
N ARG A 142 -11.03 -1.62 -5.88
CA ARG A 142 -11.13 -3.01 -5.39
C ARG A 142 -10.39 -3.14 -4.07
N CYS A 143 -11.11 -3.40 -2.99
CA CYS A 143 -10.53 -3.40 -1.65
C CYS A 143 -11.11 -4.53 -0.80
N ILE A 144 -10.22 -5.18 -0.05
CA ILE A 144 -10.54 -6.31 0.82
C ILE A 144 -9.98 -6.00 2.21
N GLU A 145 -10.87 -5.97 3.20
CA GLU A 145 -10.49 -5.87 4.60
C GLU A 145 -10.26 -7.27 5.19
N ILE A 146 -9.17 -7.43 5.95
CA ILE A 146 -8.84 -8.64 6.70
C ILE A 146 -8.87 -8.32 8.19
N ASP A 147 -9.75 -9.01 8.93
CA ASP A 147 -9.97 -8.78 10.35
C ASP A 147 -9.10 -9.69 11.22
N LEU A 148 -8.14 -9.08 11.92
CA LEU A 148 -7.22 -9.76 12.83
C LEU A 148 -7.44 -9.38 14.30
N ARG A 149 -8.56 -8.73 14.67
CA ARG A 149 -8.83 -8.28 16.06
C ARG A 149 -8.66 -9.39 17.10
N ASN A 150 -9.03 -10.62 16.72
CA ASN A 150 -9.00 -11.81 17.59
C ASN A 150 -7.77 -12.73 17.36
N TYR A 151 -6.70 -12.23 16.73
CA TYR A 151 -5.53 -13.03 16.34
C TYR A 151 -4.27 -12.79 17.18
N LYS A 152 -4.35 -11.95 18.21
CA LYS A 152 -3.21 -11.51 19.04
C LYS A 152 -2.40 -12.64 19.68
N GLU A 153 -3.06 -13.73 20.06
CA GLU A 153 -2.46 -14.85 20.79
C GLU A 153 -2.46 -16.17 19.99
N LYS A 154 -2.88 -16.12 18.72
CA LYS A 154 -2.95 -17.30 17.87
C LYS A 154 -1.56 -17.74 17.39
N PRO A 155 -1.34 -19.04 17.14
CA PRO A 155 -0.08 -19.52 16.55
C PRO A 155 0.15 -18.96 15.14
N PHE A 156 1.43 -18.85 14.76
CA PHE A 156 1.85 -18.39 13.42
C PHE A 156 1.07 -19.07 12.28
N GLU A 157 1.01 -20.39 12.31
CA GLU A 157 0.46 -21.18 11.22
C GLU A 157 -1.06 -20.96 11.06
N GLU A 158 -1.76 -20.76 12.18
CA GLU A 158 -3.19 -20.43 12.16
C GLU A 158 -3.43 -19.04 11.58
N ILE A 159 -2.65 -18.04 12.01
CA ILE A 159 -2.76 -16.66 11.49
C ILE A 159 -2.50 -16.65 9.97
N LYS A 160 -1.42 -17.30 9.52
CA LYS A 160 -1.06 -17.36 8.11
C LYS A 160 -2.14 -18.05 7.27
N ASN A 161 -2.60 -19.23 7.71
CA ASN A 161 -3.61 -19.99 6.99
C ASN A 161 -4.95 -19.26 6.92
N ASP A 162 -5.32 -18.54 7.99
CA ASP A 162 -6.56 -17.77 7.99
C ASP A 162 -6.48 -16.52 7.10
N ILE A 163 -5.38 -15.76 7.17
CA ILE A 163 -5.15 -14.62 6.26
C ILE A 163 -5.26 -15.08 4.82
N LEU A 164 -4.64 -16.20 4.45
CA LEU A 164 -4.62 -16.66 3.06
C LEU A 164 -5.90 -17.42 2.65
N GLY A 165 -6.57 -18.13 3.57
CA GLY A 165 -7.57 -19.13 3.22
C GLY A 165 -8.95 -19.01 3.88
N ASN A 166 -9.08 -18.25 4.97
CA ASN A 166 -10.33 -18.16 5.73
C ASN A 166 -11.17 -16.96 5.30
N ASN A 167 -12.36 -17.22 4.76
CA ASN A 167 -13.28 -16.18 4.28
C ASN A 167 -14.06 -15.51 5.41
N LEU A 168 -14.13 -16.10 6.62
CA LEU A 168 -14.90 -15.55 7.74
C LEU A 168 -14.27 -14.27 8.31
N ILE A 169 -12.99 -14.04 8.03
CA ILE A 169 -12.26 -12.86 8.48
C ILE A 169 -12.07 -11.83 7.36
N LYS A 170 -12.75 -11.99 6.23
CA LYS A 170 -12.58 -11.14 5.06
C LYS A 170 -13.88 -10.46 4.68
N GLU A 171 -13.80 -9.15 4.46
CA GLU A 171 -14.91 -8.34 3.96
C GLU A 171 -14.47 -7.70 2.64
N ILE A 172 -15.29 -7.84 1.61
CA ILE A 172 -15.10 -7.08 0.36
C ILE A 172 -15.67 -5.69 0.60
N ILE A 173 -14.82 -4.68 0.66
CA ILE A 173 -15.25 -3.28 0.80
C ILE A 173 -15.85 -2.80 -0.54
N TYR A 174 -15.17 -3.11 -1.64
CA TYR A 174 -15.64 -2.84 -3.00
C TYR A 174 -15.08 -3.87 -3.98
N TRP A 175 -15.91 -4.26 -4.95
CA TRP A 175 -15.53 -5.07 -6.10
C TRP A 175 -16.34 -4.66 -7.33
N ASP A 176 -15.77 -4.90 -8.52
CA ASP A 176 -16.47 -4.68 -9.78
C ASP A 176 -17.55 -5.77 -9.95
N THR A 177 -18.77 -5.55 -9.48
CA THR A 177 -19.92 -6.36 -9.89
C THR A 177 -20.51 -5.79 -11.18
N PRO A 178 -21.13 -6.61 -12.04
CA PRO A 178 -21.87 -6.11 -13.20
C PRO A 178 -22.93 -5.05 -12.84
N ASP A 179 -23.45 -5.11 -11.61
CA ASP A 179 -24.48 -4.23 -11.02
C ASP A 179 -23.91 -2.93 -10.40
N ASN A 180 -22.63 -2.94 -9.98
CA ASN A 180 -21.92 -1.74 -9.52
C ASN A 180 -21.46 -0.82 -10.66
N ARG A 181 -21.71 -1.20 -11.91
CA ARG A 181 -21.86 -0.19 -12.95
C ARG A 181 -23.16 0.54 -12.63
N LEU A 182 -23.03 1.68 -11.92
CA LEU A 182 -24.02 2.75 -12.02
C LEU A 182 -24.50 2.77 -13.48
N PRO A 183 -25.81 2.88 -13.75
CA PRO A 183 -26.27 3.15 -15.10
C PRO A 183 -25.36 4.26 -15.58
N ILE A 184 -24.70 4.04 -16.71
CA ILE A 184 -23.99 5.11 -17.37
C ILE A 184 -25.11 6.14 -17.56
N LEU A 185 -25.20 7.13 -16.66
CA LEU A 185 -25.84 8.39 -16.97
C LEU A 185 -25.03 8.78 -18.17
N GLU A 186 -25.60 8.50 -19.35
CA GLU A 186 -24.95 8.76 -20.62
C GLU A 186 -24.34 10.12 -20.44
N ALA A 187 -23.00 10.16 -20.41
CA ALA A 187 -22.32 11.42 -20.21
C ALA A 187 -22.96 12.35 -21.23
N PRO A 188 -23.54 13.49 -20.80
CA PRO A 188 -24.25 14.36 -21.73
C PRO A 188 -23.33 14.52 -22.92
N PRO A 189 -23.83 14.26 -24.15
CA PRO A 189 -22.98 14.00 -25.31
C PRO A 189 -21.88 15.02 -25.29
N SER A 190 -20.63 14.52 -25.17
CA SER A 190 -19.44 15.36 -25.06
C SER A 190 -19.63 16.51 -26.03
N PRO A 191 -19.57 17.79 -25.59
CA PRO A 191 -19.81 18.89 -26.49
C PRO A 191 -18.94 18.63 -27.70
N THR A 192 -19.57 18.46 -28.86
CA THR A 192 -18.87 18.14 -30.08
C THR A 192 -17.93 19.31 -30.30
N PHE A 193 -16.68 19.11 -29.93
CA PHE A 193 -15.63 20.06 -30.18
C PHE A 193 -15.43 19.98 -31.68
N LYS A 194 -16.21 20.77 -32.42
CA LYS A 194 -15.87 21.12 -33.78
C LYS A 194 -14.42 21.55 -33.71
N LYS A 195 -13.57 20.79 -34.37
CA LYS A 195 -12.16 21.11 -34.56
C LYS A 195 -12.06 22.30 -35.52
N GLU A 196 -12.70 23.42 -35.17
CA GLU A 196 -12.59 24.69 -35.85
C GLU A 196 -11.39 25.43 -35.27
N SER A 197 -10.24 25.09 -35.84
CA SER A 197 -9.11 25.98 -36.14
C SER A 197 -8.79 27.12 -35.14
N PHE A 198 -8.58 26.81 -33.87
CA PHE A 198 -7.92 27.74 -32.94
C PHE A 198 -6.38 27.80 -33.17
N LEU A 199 -5.96 27.77 -34.43
CA LEU A 199 -4.58 27.93 -34.90
C LEU A 199 -4.43 29.10 -35.90
N LYS A 200 -5.45 29.94 -36.10
CA LYS A 200 -5.40 31.06 -37.06
C LYS A 200 -5.48 32.48 -36.49
N LYS A 201 -5.53 32.69 -35.17
CA LYS A 201 -5.69 34.07 -34.62
C LYS A 201 -4.46 34.70 -33.94
N HIS A 202 -3.36 33.97 -33.72
CA HIS A 202 -2.15 34.55 -33.10
C HIS A 202 -0.82 34.37 -33.87
N TRP A 203 -0.82 33.66 -35.01
CA TRP A 203 0.40 33.55 -35.84
C TRP A 203 0.64 34.73 -36.80
N ARG A 204 -0.39 35.56 -37.06
CA ARG A 204 -0.25 36.77 -37.90
C ARG A 204 0.50 37.93 -37.22
N LYS A 205 0.69 37.90 -35.90
CA LYS A 205 1.46 38.94 -35.18
C LYS A 205 2.91 38.54 -34.91
N ILE A 206 3.21 37.24 -34.81
CA ILE A 206 4.59 36.75 -34.57
C ILE A 206 5.40 36.64 -35.87
N ALA A 207 4.76 36.31 -37.01
CA ALA A 207 5.46 36.23 -38.29
C ALA A 207 5.89 37.59 -38.87
N VAL A 208 5.21 38.69 -38.52
CA VAL A 208 5.59 40.06 -38.97
C VAL A 208 6.81 40.60 -38.20
N ALA A 209 7.02 40.18 -36.96
CA ALA A 209 8.15 40.64 -36.14
C ALA A 209 9.50 39.99 -36.53
N ILE A 210 9.49 38.73 -37.01
CA ILE A 210 10.72 38.01 -37.37
C ILE A 210 11.27 38.48 -38.74
N ILE A 211 10.41 38.87 -39.68
CA ILE A 211 10.85 39.38 -41.00
C ILE A 211 11.41 40.82 -40.89
N ALA A 212 10.92 41.64 -39.96
CA ALA A 212 11.41 43.00 -39.73
C ALA A 212 12.79 43.04 -39.05
N LEU A 213 13.12 42.08 -38.18
CA LEU A 213 14.46 41.99 -37.57
C LEU A 213 15.51 41.37 -38.51
N GLY A 214 15.11 40.40 -39.34
CA GLY A 214 16.02 39.78 -40.33
C GLY A 214 16.44 40.75 -41.45
N THR A 215 15.55 41.63 -41.89
CA THR A 215 15.87 42.63 -42.94
C THR A 215 16.72 43.79 -42.41
N LEU A 216 16.59 44.19 -41.15
CA LEU A 216 17.47 45.20 -40.54
C LEU A 216 18.90 44.66 -40.34
N ALA A 217 19.05 43.41 -39.91
CA ALA A 217 20.36 42.77 -39.73
C ALA A 217 21.11 42.55 -41.07
N TYR A 218 20.39 42.19 -42.15
CA TYR A 218 21.00 42.00 -43.47
C TYR A 218 21.47 43.33 -44.09
N LYS A 219 20.71 44.43 -43.90
CA LYS A 219 21.08 45.75 -44.44
C LYS A 219 22.29 46.37 -43.73
N VAL A 220 22.37 46.24 -42.39
CA VAL A 220 23.53 46.68 -41.60
C VAL A 220 24.80 45.87 -41.92
N TRP A 221 24.67 44.59 -42.27
CA TRP A 221 25.79 43.75 -42.68
C TRP A 221 26.27 44.07 -44.12
N ALA A 222 25.36 44.34 -45.05
CA ALA A 222 25.69 44.64 -46.45
C ALA A 222 26.38 46.01 -46.64
N ASP A 223 26.00 47.04 -45.86
CA ASP A 223 26.60 48.38 -45.98
C ASP A 223 28.00 48.47 -45.35
N ARG A 224 28.38 47.54 -44.45
CA ARG A 224 29.73 47.45 -43.87
C ARG A 224 30.78 46.78 -44.77
N LYS A 225 30.40 46.24 -45.94
CA LYS A 225 31.33 45.63 -46.92
C LYS A 225 31.61 46.50 -48.16
N LYS A 226 31.23 47.79 -48.16
CA LYS A 226 31.53 48.75 -49.23
C LYS A 226 32.48 49.88 -48.82
N CYS A 227 33.13 49.76 -47.67
CA CYS A 227 34.29 50.54 -47.29
C CYS A 227 35.29 49.55 -46.69
N TRP A 228 36.50 49.50 -47.26
CA TRP A 228 37.52 48.43 -47.25
C TRP A 228 37.38 47.39 -48.37
#